data_AF-A0A428VVU7-F1
#
_entry.id   AF-A0A428VVU7-F1
#
_cell.length_a   1.000
_cell.length_b   1.000
_cell.length_c   1.000
_cell.angle_alpha   90.00
_cell.angle_beta   90.00
_cell.angle_gamma   90.00
#
_symmetry.space_group_name_H-M   'P 1'
#
loop_
_entity.id
_entity.type
_entity.pdbx_description
1 polymer ?
#
loop_
_entity_poly.entity_id
_entity_poly.type
_entity_poly.pdbx_seq_one_letter_code
_entity_poly.pdbx_strand_id
1 'polypeptide(L)'
;MNRAQRLAQDAAEAAEVRAYQTDPDVVALRIERVRRQVDWMCWSGIVLGLAFTMTNVQGFASAGTRPGSLPWLAAWVLDPTVSLVLLAILRAEQVTARYQVKTGAWVRRAKWFTLAATYVMNTWTSFAAGEAASIVLHSVPPLVVFVAVEAITDLRDKLTDAVLVAAERRPVQQETGGRRVLFADYLAIAREMWTPDVEITPAWVRRATGCSRGLSPRLARALRAEVAHD
;
A
#
# COMPACT_ATOMS: atom_id res chain seq x y z
N MET A 1 5.91 -45.16 -9.07
CA MET A 1 6.39 -43.90 -8.46
C MET A 1 6.85 -44.18 -7.04
N ASN A 2 8.17 -44.09 -6.80
CA ASN A 2 8.80 -44.43 -5.52
C ASN A 2 8.59 -43.31 -4.49
N ARG A 3 8.66 -43.61 -3.18
CA ARG A 3 8.48 -42.66 -2.07
C ARG A 3 9.43 -41.45 -2.17
N ALA A 4 10.65 -41.69 -2.67
CA ALA A 4 11.63 -40.63 -2.95
C ALA A 4 11.19 -39.67 -4.07
N GLN A 5 10.50 -40.17 -5.10
CA GLN A 5 9.99 -39.34 -6.21
C GLN A 5 8.83 -38.46 -5.75
N ARG A 6 7.94 -38.98 -4.87
CA ARG A 6 6.87 -38.16 -4.26
C ARG A 6 7.44 -37.03 -3.42
N LEU A 7 8.40 -37.34 -2.53
CA LEU A 7 9.04 -36.31 -1.71
C LEU A 7 9.77 -35.24 -2.54
N ALA A 8 10.40 -35.61 -3.66
CA ALA A 8 11.03 -34.66 -4.57
C ALA A 8 9.99 -33.77 -5.29
N GLN A 9 8.84 -34.34 -5.64
CA GLN A 9 7.74 -33.62 -6.29
C GLN A 9 7.04 -32.67 -5.31
N ASP A 10 6.74 -33.14 -4.09
CA ASP A 10 6.18 -32.33 -3.01
C ASP A 10 7.13 -31.18 -2.62
N ALA A 11 8.45 -31.43 -2.63
CA ALA A 11 9.45 -30.39 -2.36
C ALA A 11 9.53 -29.35 -3.49
N ALA A 12 9.37 -29.77 -4.75
CA ALA A 12 9.33 -28.87 -5.90
C ALA A 12 8.07 -28.00 -5.89
N GLU A 13 6.91 -28.60 -5.60
CA GLU A 13 5.63 -27.89 -5.46
C GLU A 13 5.68 -26.89 -4.28
N ALA A 14 6.26 -27.29 -3.14
CA ALA A 14 6.47 -26.37 -2.02
C ALA A 14 7.51 -25.27 -2.31
N ALA A 15 8.47 -25.50 -3.21
CA ALA A 15 9.41 -24.48 -3.67
C ALA A 15 8.72 -23.48 -4.62
N GLU A 16 7.83 -23.97 -5.49
CA GLU A 16 7.03 -23.15 -6.40
C GLU A 16 6.02 -22.28 -5.63
N VAL A 17 5.33 -22.86 -4.65
CA VAL A 17 4.45 -22.10 -3.73
C VAL A 17 5.22 -21.05 -2.95
N ARG A 18 6.44 -21.38 -2.48
CA ARG A 18 7.31 -20.40 -1.81
C ARG A 18 7.75 -19.30 -2.77
N ALA A 19 8.08 -19.63 -4.02
CA ALA A 19 8.45 -18.65 -5.03
C ALA A 19 7.33 -17.62 -5.24
N TYR A 20 6.07 -18.05 -5.33
CA TYR A 20 4.90 -17.15 -5.40
C TYR A 20 4.63 -16.38 -4.09
N GLN A 21 4.94 -16.95 -2.92
CA GLN A 21 4.80 -16.27 -1.63
C GLN A 21 5.89 -15.22 -1.38
N THR A 22 7.08 -15.40 -1.95
CA THR A 22 8.19 -14.44 -1.94
C THR A 22 8.19 -13.50 -3.14
N ASP A 23 7.24 -13.65 -4.06
CA ASP A 23 7.11 -12.75 -5.20
C ASP A 23 6.85 -11.32 -4.69
N PRO A 24 7.75 -10.36 -4.99
CA PRO A 24 7.70 -9.01 -4.45
C PRO A 24 6.43 -8.26 -4.86
N ASP A 25 5.85 -8.57 -6.02
CA ASP A 25 4.61 -7.95 -6.46
C ASP A 25 3.41 -8.48 -5.65
N VAL A 26 3.43 -9.76 -5.27
CA VAL A 26 2.43 -10.37 -4.37
C VAL A 26 2.54 -9.79 -2.96
N VAL A 27 3.75 -9.56 -2.46
CA VAL A 27 3.97 -8.91 -1.15
C VAL A 27 3.51 -7.44 -1.18
N ALA A 28 3.86 -6.69 -2.23
CA ALA A 28 3.42 -5.31 -2.40
C ALA A 28 1.89 -5.20 -2.49
N LEU A 29 1.24 -6.08 -3.26
CA LEU A 29 -0.23 -6.14 -3.35
C LEU A 29 -0.87 -6.49 -2.00
N ARG A 30 -0.27 -7.39 -1.21
CA ARG A 30 -0.75 -7.70 0.15
C ARG A 30 -0.64 -6.50 1.06
N ILE A 31 0.48 -5.78 1.06
CA ILE A 31 0.66 -4.59 1.89
C ILE A 31 -0.31 -3.48 1.47
N GLU A 32 -0.50 -3.24 0.17
CA GLU A 32 -1.46 -2.25 -0.33
C GLU A 32 -2.91 -2.65 0.03
N ARG A 33 -3.24 -3.94 0.01
CA ARG A 33 -4.56 -4.42 0.47
C ARG A 33 -4.76 -4.17 1.97
N VAL A 34 -3.76 -4.47 2.80
CA VAL A 34 -3.79 -4.19 4.25
C VAL A 34 -3.94 -2.69 4.49
N ARG A 35 -3.17 -1.85 3.79
CA ARG A 35 -3.25 -0.39 3.87
C ARG A 35 -4.66 0.11 3.52
N ARG A 36 -5.25 -0.37 2.42
CA ARG A 36 -6.61 -0.01 2.01
C ARG A 36 -7.66 -0.46 3.03
N GLN A 37 -7.50 -1.65 3.60
CA GLN A 37 -8.41 -2.18 4.62
C GLN A 37 -8.33 -1.34 5.90
N VAL A 38 -7.12 -1.06 6.39
CA VAL A 38 -6.87 -0.21 7.56
C VAL A 38 -7.45 1.19 7.34
N ASP A 39 -7.21 1.77 6.16
CA ASP A 39 -7.77 3.08 5.80
C ASP A 39 -9.29 3.06 5.85
N TRP A 40 -9.92 2.03 5.29
CA TRP A 40 -11.38 1.93 5.28
C TRP A 40 -11.97 1.75 6.69
N MET A 41 -11.36 0.91 7.54
CA MET A 41 -11.78 0.75 8.93
C MET A 41 -11.63 2.05 9.72
N CYS A 42 -10.52 2.77 9.53
CA CYS A 42 -10.27 4.02 10.23
C CYS A 42 -11.26 5.12 9.80
N TRP A 43 -11.47 5.29 8.49
CA TRP A 43 -12.46 6.23 7.97
C TRP A 43 -13.88 5.89 8.42
N SER A 44 -14.23 4.61 8.47
CA SER A 44 -15.52 4.17 9.01
C SER A 44 -15.68 4.58 10.48
N GLY A 45 -14.65 4.34 11.31
CA GLY A 45 -14.66 4.77 12.71
C GLY A 45 -14.77 6.28 12.89
N ILE A 46 -14.05 7.06 12.07
CA ILE A 46 -14.14 8.53 12.07
C ILE A 46 -15.55 8.99 11.72
N VAL A 47 -16.12 8.49 10.61
CA VAL A 47 -17.46 8.87 10.16
C VAL A 47 -18.52 8.49 11.19
N LEU A 48 -18.45 7.29 11.77
CA LEU A 48 -19.38 6.85 12.80
C LEU A 48 -19.26 7.71 14.08
N GLY A 49 -18.04 8.00 14.51
CA GLY A 49 -17.79 8.87 15.66
C GLY A 49 -18.33 10.27 15.44
N LEU A 50 -18.09 10.85 14.26
CA LEU A 50 -18.61 12.17 13.88
C LEU A 50 -20.14 12.19 13.76
N ALA A 51 -20.76 11.14 13.22
CA ALA A 51 -22.21 11.04 13.15
C ALA A 51 -22.83 10.99 14.56
N PHE A 52 -22.19 10.29 15.49
CA PHE A 52 -22.60 10.25 16.89
C PHE A 52 -22.49 11.64 17.54
N THR A 53 -21.33 12.31 17.44
CA THR A 53 -21.13 13.64 18.02
C THR A 53 -22.10 14.66 17.42
N MET A 54 -22.28 14.61 16.10
CA MET A 54 -23.22 15.45 15.36
C MET A 54 -24.65 15.26 15.86
N THR A 55 -25.09 14.03 16.11
CA THR A 55 -26.45 13.76 16.60
C THR A 55 -26.65 14.30 18.02
N ASN A 56 -25.66 14.15 18.90
CA ASN A 56 -25.73 14.65 20.27
C ASN A 56 -25.75 16.20 20.29
N VAL A 57 -24.84 16.83 19.55
CA VAL A 57 -24.78 18.30 19.43
C VAL A 57 -26.04 18.86 18.78
N GLN A 58 -26.61 18.16 17.80
CA GLN A 58 -27.89 18.54 17.21
C GLN A 58 -29.00 18.56 18.27
N GLY A 59 -29.09 17.51 19.09
CA GLY A 59 -30.10 17.42 20.15
C GLY A 59 -29.95 18.55 21.17
N PHE A 60 -28.71 18.87 21.53
CA PHE A 60 -28.40 19.99 22.42
C PHE A 60 -28.73 21.36 21.82
N ALA A 61 -28.24 21.65 20.60
CA ALA A 61 -28.37 22.96 19.97
C ALA A 61 -29.79 23.24 19.44
N SER A 62 -30.58 22.20 19.17
CA SER A 62 -31.97 22.34 18.73
C SER A 62 -32.99 22.27 19.88
N ALA A 63 -32.53 22.16 21.13
CA ALA A 63 -33.40 22.15 22.31
C ALA A 63 -34.33 23.38 22.32
N GLY A 64 -35.64 23.13 22.38
CA GLY A 64 -36.66 24.20 22.35
C GLY A 64 -37.01 24.72 20.95
N THR A 65 -36.46 24.16 19.88
CA THR A 65 -36.80 24.52 18.49
C THR A 65 -37.81 23.53 17.88
N ARG A 66 -38.59 23.97 16.88
CA ARG A 66 -39.52 23.08 16.16
C ARG A 66 -38.75 22.19 15.17
N PRO A 67 -39.02 20.87 15.12
CA PRO A 67 -38.47 20.00 14.07
C PRO A 67 -38.76 20.56 12.68
N GLY A 68 -37.75 20.59 11.81
CA GLY A 68 -37.85 21.14 10.45
C GLY A 68 -37.72 22.67 10.33
N SER A 69 -37.56 23.40 11.45
CA SER A 69 -37.27 24.84 11.41
C SER A 69 -35.83 25.14 10.98
N LEU A 70 -35.56 26.38 10.53
CA LEU A 70 -34.21 26.81 10.16
C LEU A 70 -33.18 26.61 11.28
N PRO A 71 -33.46 26.96 12.57
CA PRO A 71 -32.54 26.66 13.66
C PRO A 71 -32.30 25.15 13.87
N TRP A 72 -33.32 24.32 13.71
CA TRP A 72 -33.20 22.87 13.83
C TRP A 72 -32.29 22.28 12.74
N LEU A 73 -32.39 22.79 11.51
CA LEU A 73 -31.51 22.42 10.39
C LEU A 73 -30.09 22.96 10.59
N ALA A 74 -29.93 24.19 11.07
CA ALA A 74 -28.62 24.79 11.34
C ALA A 74 -27.83 24.03 12.42
N ALA A 75 -28.51 23.48 13.43
CA ALA A 75 -27.91 22.68 14.50
C ALA A 75 -27.14 21.46 13.96
N TRP A 76 -27.57 20.87 12.84
CA TRP A 76 -26.88 19.75 12.21
C TRP A 76 -25.48 20.11 11.68
N VAL A 77 -25.24 21.38 11.33
CA VAL A 77 -23.97 21.80 10.70
C VAL A 77 -22.93 22.24 11.75
N LEU A 78 -23.36 22.50 12.98
CA LEU A 78 -22.52 23.07 14.03
C LEU A 78 -21.32 22.16 14.37
N ASP A 79 -21.58 20.89 14.69
CA ASP A 79 -20.52 19.93 15.01
C ASP A 79 -19.63 19.57 13.80
N PRO A 80 -20.17 19.26 12.60
CA PRO A 80 -19.36 19.03 11.41
C PRO A 80 -18.40 20.17 11.09
N THR A 81 -18.81 21.43 11.32
CA THR A 81 -17.94 22.59 11.07
C THR A 81 -16.71 22.57 11.97
N VAL A 82 -16.91 22.39 13.28
CA VAL A 82 -15.80 22.34 14.25
C VAL A 82 -14.90 21.13 13.97
N SER A 83 -15.50 19.97 13.72
CA SER A 83 -14.79 18.73 13.43
C SER A 83 -13.98 18.79 12.15
N LEU A 84 -14.51 19.39 11.08
CA LEU A 84 -13.78 19.59 9.82
C LEU A 84 -12.60 20.55 9.99
N VAL A 85 -12.75 21.61 10.79
CA VAL A 85 -11.63 22.51 11.11
C VAL A 85 -10.54 21.77 11.89
N LEU A 86 -10.92 20.96 12.90
CA LEU A 86 -9.96 20.13 13.64
C LEU A 86 -9.26 19.12 12.71
N LEU A 87 -10.01 18.40 11.87
CA LEU A 87 -9.46 17.48 10.87
C LEU A 87 -8.51 18.18 9.89
N ALA A 88 -8.84 19.40 9.46
CA ALA A 88 -8.00 20.18 8.57
C ALA A 88 -6.70 20.63 9.25
N ILE A 89 -6.77 21.07 10.52
CA ILE A 89 -5.60 21.40 11.33
C ILE A 89 -4.72 20.18 11.49
N LEU A 90 -5.28 19.05 11.93
CA LEU A 90 -4.56 17.79 12.07
C LEU A 90 -3.93 17.38 10.74
N ARG A 91 -4.67 17.44 9.65
CA ARG A 91 -4.15 17.12 8.31
C ARG A 91 -3.00 18.03 7.91
N ALA A 92 -3.10 19.33 8.18
CA ALA A 92 -2.06 20.31 7.87
C ALA A 92 -0.78 20.00 8.68
N GLU A 93 -0.88 19.76 10.00
CA GLU A 93 0.27 19.41 10.85
C GLU A 93 1.02 18.19 10.32
N GLN A 94 0.26 17.19 9.87
CA GLN A 94 0.81 15.93 9.37
C GLN A 94 1.50 16.11 8.02
N VAL A 95 0.93 16.94 7.12
CA VAL A 95 1.57 17.27 5.85
C VAL A 95 2.87 18.05 6.08
N THR A 96 2.91 19.04 6.98
CA THR A 96 4.15 19.78 7.26
C THR A 96 5.18 18.97 8.03
N ALA A 97 4.77 18.05 8.90
CA ALA A 97 5.68 17.15 9.61
C ALA A 97 6.52 16.30 8.65
N ARG A 98 5.93 15.86 7.52
CA ARG A 98 6.65 15.14 6.46
C ARG A 98 7.79 15.95 5.83
N TYR A 99 7.64 17.27 5.78
CA TYR A 99 8.67 18.19 5.29
C TYR A 99 9.57 18.74 6.41
N GLN A 100 9.52 18.16 7.61
CA GLN A 100 10.31 18.59 8.78
C GLN A 100 10.06 20.07 9.19
N VAL A 101 8.92 20.63 8.81
CA VAL A 101 8.53 21.99 9.18
C VAL A 101 7.79 21.98 10.51
N LYS A 102 8.37 22.61 11.53
CA LYS A 102 7.76 22.72 12.86
C LYS A 102 6.52 23.61 12.81
N THR A 103 5.39 23.10 13.31
CA THR A 103 4.18 23.91 13.48
C THR A 103 4.29 24.81 14.72
N GLY A 104 3.81 26.05 14.61
CA GLY A 104 3.87 27.03 15.69
C GLY A 104 2.90 26.75 16.83
N ALA A 105 3.11 27.39 17.97
CA ALA A 105 2.27 27.24 19.17
C ALA A 105 0.78 27.56 18.93
N TRP A 106 0.46 28.44 17.97
CA TRP A 106 -0.91 28.77 17.61
C TRP A 106 -1.70 27.58 17.04
N VAL A 107 -1.06 26.72 16.25
CA VAL A 107 -1.70 25.53 15.67
C VAL A 107 -2.09 24.56 16.77
N ARG A 108 -1.18 24.33 17.72
CA ARG A 108 -1.43 23.52 18.91
C ARG A 108 -2.58 24.07 19.76
N ARG A 109 -2.62 25.40 19.96
CA ARG A 109 -3.72 26.05 20.70
C ARG A 109 -5.06 25.88 19.99
N ALA A 110 -5.10 26.06 18.66
CA ALA A 110 -6.31 25.87 17.86
C ALA A 110 -6.80 24.40 17.92
N LYS A 111 -5.88 23.43 17.85
CA LYS A 111 -6.19 22.01 18.02
C LYS A 111 -6.85 21.71 19.36
N TRP A 112 -6.22 22.11 20.47
CA TRP A 112 -6.78 21.88 21.80
C TRP A 112 -8.09 22.64 22.02
N PHE A 113 -8.22 23.84 21.47
CA PHE A 113 -9.45 24.62 21.56
C PHE A 113 -10.61 23.92 20.84
N THR A 114 -10.41 23.49 19.59
CA THR A 114 -11.44 22.78 18.81
C THR A 114 -11.81 21.45 19.44
N LEU A 115 -10.83 20.67 19.91
CA LEU A 115 -11.09 19.42 20.66
C LEU A 115 -11.87 19.67 21.95
N ALA A 116 -11.48 20.68 22.73
CA ALA A 116 -12.16 21.04 23.97
C ALA A 116 -13.60 21.51 23.71
N ALA A 117 -13.83 22.29 22.64
CA ALA A 117 -15.16 22.71 22.24
C ALA A 117 -16.05 21.49 21.91
N THR A 118 -15.57 20.55 21.09
CA THR A 118 -16.31 19.31 20.77
C THR A 118 -16.57 18.45 22.01
N TYR A 119 -15.59 18.32 22.90
CA TYR A 119 -15.73 17.58 24.14
C TYR A 119 -16.79 18.19 25.06
N VAL A 120 -16.74 19.51 25.27
CA VAL A 120 -17.69 20.22 26.12
C VAL A 120 -19.09 20.08 25.53
N MET A 121 -19.28 20.33 24.23
CA MET A 121 -20.61 20.21 23.61
C MET A 121 -21.20 18.81 23.74
N ASN A 122 -20.38 17.76 23.69
CA ASN A 122 -20.86 16.39 23.85
C ASN A 122 -21.19 16.01 25.30
N THR A 123 -20.46 16.54 26.26
CA THR A 123 -20.55 16.10 27.66
C THR A 123 -21.34 17.04 28.56
N TRP A 124 -21.63 18.27 28.10
CA TRP A 124 -22.23 19.32 28.92
C TRP A 124 -23.54 18.91 29.61
N THR A 125 -24.44 18.28 28.86
CA THR A 125 -25.73 17.81 29.39
C THR A 125 -25.54 16.73 30.44
N SER A 126 -24.58 15.82 30.23
CA SER A 126 -24.24 14.76 31.18
C SER A 126 -23.60 15.31 32.46
N PHE A 127 -22.76 16.35 32.34
CA PHE A 127 -22.22 17.08 33.49
C PHE A 127 -23.31 17.83 34.26
N ALA A 128 -24.22 18.51 33.56
CA ALA A 128 -25.34 19.20 34.18
C ALA A 128 -26.29 18.24 34.92
N ALA A 129 -26.42 17.00 34.44
CA ALA A 129 -27.22 15.95 35.07
C ALA A 129 -26.48 15.17 36.18
N GLY A 130 -25.15 15.31 36.30
CA GLY A 130 -24.34 14.54 37.25
C GLY A 130 -24.20 13.05 36.91
N GLU A 131 -24.45 12.65 35.66
CA GLU A 131 -24.48 11.25 35.25
C GLU A 131 -23.10 10.77 34.76
N ALA A 132 -22.33 10.13 35.65
CA ALA A 132 -20.98 9.64 35.33
C ALA A 132 -20.92 8.70 34.12
N ALA A 133 -21.91 7.79 33.98
CA ALA A 133 -21.98 6.88 32.85
C ALA A 133 -22.19 7.61 31.51
N SER A 134 -23.08 8.62 31.51
CA SER A 134 -23.35 9.45 30.33
C SER A 134 -22.16 10.33 29.96
N ILE A 135 -21.41 10.84 30.95
CA ILE A 135 -20.15 11.58 30.69
C ILE A 135 -19.15 10.69 29.95
N VAL A 136 -18.97 9.45 30.42
CA VAL A 136 -18.07 8.49 29.75
C VAL A 136 -18.59 8.18 28.34
N LEU A 137 -19.88 7.91 28.19
CA LEU A 137 -20.46 7.54 26.91
C LEU A 137 -20.31 8.63 25.84
N HIS A 138 -20.49 9.90 26.20
CA HIS A 138 -20.40 11.02 25.27
C HIS A 138 -18.97 11.58 25.11
N SER A 139 -18.03 11.22 25.98
CA SER A 139 -16.62 11.60 25.83
C SER A 139 -15.82 10.66 24.93
N VAL A 140 -16.19 9.37 24.87
CA VAL A 140 -15.46 8.37 24.08
C VAL A 140 -15.41 8.72 22.58
N PRO A 141 -16.51 9.05 21.90
CA PRO A 141 -16.49 9.32 20.46
C PRO A 141 -15.56 10.45 20.03
N PRO A 142 -15.61 11.68 20.60
CA PRO A 142 -14.72 12.76 20.17
C PRO A 142 -13.24 12.47 20.45
N LEU A 143 -12.93 11.80 21.57
CA LEU A 143 -11.56 11.41 21.89
C LEU A 143 -11.03 10.32 20.97
N VAL A 144 -11.84 9.31 20.65
CA VAL A 144 -11.47 8.24 19.71
C VAL A 144 -11.27 8.80 18.31
N VAL A 145 -12.14 9.70 17.83
CA VAL A 145 -11.97 10.35 16.52
C VAL A 145 -10.65 11.13 16.48
N PHE A 146 -10.37 11.93 17.52
CA PHE A 146 -9.12 12.68 17.63
C PHE A 146 -7.89 11.76 17.59
N VAL A 147 -7.87 10.72 18.43
CA VAL A 147 -6.77 9.74 18.48
C VAL A 147 -6.64 8.98 17.17
N ALA A 148 -7.75 8.56 16.56
CA ALA A 148 -7.73 7.85 15.28
C ALA A 148 -7.13 8.70 14.17
N VAL A 149 -7.46 9.99 14.11
CA VAL A 149 -6.91 10.92 13.11
C VAL A 149 -5.42 11.20 13.36
N GLU A 150 -4.99 11.25 14.62
CA GLU A 150 -3.58 11.46 14.95
C GLU A 150 -2.75 10.17 14.72
N ALA A 151 -3.35 9.00 14.92
CA ALA A 151 -2.70 7.70 14.72
C ALA A 151 -2.70 7.22 13.26
N ILE A 152 -3.74 7.52 12.47
CA ILE A 152 -3.84 7.07 11.06
C ILE A 152 -2.66 7.58 10.23
N THR A 153 -2.16 8.77 10.55
CA THR A 153 -1.06 9.39 9.79
C THR A 153 0.27 8.75 10.11
N ASP A 154 0.57 8.49 11.39
CA ASP A 154 1.77 7.74 11.80
C ASP A 154 1.74 6.30 11.22
N LEU A 155 0.58 5.65 11.24
CA LEU A 155 0.42 4.31 10.68
C LEU A 155 0.60 4.29 9.16
N ARG A 156 0.06 5.28 8.43
CA ARG A 156 0.24 5.40 6.98
C ARG A 156 1.70 5.61 6.60
N ASP A 157 2.42 6.42 7.37
CA ASP A 157 3.83 6.70 7.10
C ASP A 157 4.66 5.43 7.34
N LYS A 158 4.45 4.72 8.46
CA LYS A 158 5.11 3.42 8.73
C LYS A 158 4.77 2.34 7.73
N LEU A 159 3.53 2.27 7.24
CA LEU A 159 3.16 1.33 6.17
C LEU A 159 3.86 1.69 4.85
N THR A 160 4.05 2.98 4.56
CA THR A 160 4.80 3.44 3.38
C THR A 160 6.27 3.07 3.51
N ASP A 161 6.88 3.30 4.67
CA ASP A 161 8.26 2.91 4.95
C ASP A 161 8.45 1.38 4.87
N ALA A 162 7.50 0.60 5.37
CA ALA A 162 7.54 -0.85 5.26
C ALA A 162 7.49 -1.33 3.79
N VAL A 163 6.71 -0.66 2.92
CA VAL A 163 6.72 -0.93 1.48
C VAL A 163 8.07 -0.58 0.86
N LEU A 164 8.64 0.58 1.20
CA LEU A 164 9.94 1.00 0.68
C LEU A 164 11.07 0.05 1.11
N VAL A 165 11.10 -0.34 2.38
CA VAL A 165 12.07 -1.32 2.90
C VAL A 165 11.89 -2.69 2.25
N ALA A 166 10.65 -3.12 2.01
CA ALA A 166 10.38 -4.35 1.27
C ALA A 166 10.87 -4.27 -0.18
N ALA A 167 10.76 -3.11 -0.83
CA ALA A 167 11.25 -2.86 -2.17
C ALA A 167 12.79 -2.74 -2.24
N GLU A 168 13.44 -2.16 -1.23
CA GLU A 168 14.90 -2.02 -1.13
C GLU A 168 15.60 -3.33 -0.76
N ARG A 169 14.95 -4.22 -0.01
CA ARG A 169 15.45 -5.58 0.28
C ARG A 169 15.52 -6.50 -0.95
N ARG A 170 15.22 -5.98 -2.15
CA ARG A 170 15.62 -6.56 -3.43
C ARG A 170 17.10 -7.00 -3.38
N PRO A 171 17.42 -8.30 -3.47
CA PRO A 171 18.63 -8.66 -4.17
C PRO A 171 18.48 -8.16 -5.62
N VAL A 172 19.56 -7.64 -6.21
CA VAL A 172 19.64 -7.13 -7.60
C VAL A 172 19.51 -8.28 -8.63
N GLN A 173 18.54 -9.16 -8.45
CA GLN A 173 18.51 -10.46 -9.12
C GLN A 173 17.16 -10.73 -9.76
N GLN A 174 16.65 -9.76 -10.54
CA GLN A 174 15.52 -10.01 -11.44
C GLN A 174 15.42 -8.99 -12.59
N GLU A 175 16.54 -8.67 -13.24
CA GLU A 175 16.51 -8.17 -14.64
C GLU A 175 17.28 -9.06 -15.63
N THR A 176 17.99 -10.09 -15.17
CA THR A 176 18.60 -11.10 -16.04
C THR A 176 18.09 -12.51 -15.76
N GLY A 177 16.76 -12.64 -15.64
CA GLY A 177 16.05 -13.90 -15.76
C GLY A 177 15.82 -14.30 -17.22
N GLY A 178 16.71 -13.92 -18.14
CA GLY A 178 16.73 -14.54 -19.47
C GLY A 178 17.02 -16.02 -19.27
N ARG A 179 16.09 -16.89 -19.70
CA ARG A 179 16.31 -18.34 -19.86
C ARG A 179 17.78 -18.57 -20.24
N ARG A 180 18.55 -19.33 -19.45
CA ARG A 180 19.95 -19.65 -19.81
C ARG A 180 19.93 -20.25 -21.21
N VAL A 181 20.29 -19.44 -22.21
CA VAL A 181 20.31 -19.86 -23.61
C VAL A 181 21.43 -20.88 -23.71
N LEU A 182 21.05 -22.14 -23.92
CA LEU A 182 21.98 -23.25 -24.02
C LEU A 182 22.64 -23.25 -25.40
N PHE A 183 23.74 -23.98 -25.53
CA PHE A 183 24.42 -24.14 -26.83
C PHE A 183 23.46 -24.61 -27.93
N ALA A 184 22.54 -25.52 -27.61
CA ALA A 184 21.53 -26.02 -28.55
C ALA A 184 20.58 -24.93 -29.05
N ASP A 185 20.22 -23.97 -28.19
CA ASP A 185 19.34 -22.86 -28.58
C ASP A 185 20.04 -21.96 -29.62
N TYR A 186 21.33 -21.66 -29.42
CA TYR A 186 22.10 -20.90 -30.40
C TYR A 186 22.30 -21.65 -31.72
N LEU A 187 22.43 -22.98 -31.67
CA LEU A 187 22.58 -23.79 -32.87
C LEU A 187 21.28 -23.85 -33.68
N ALA A 188 20.12 -23.94 -33.01
CA ALA A 188 18.81 -23.90 -33.66
C ALA A 188 18.60 -22.56 -34.39
N ILE A 189 18.90 -21.43 -33.73
CA ILE A 189 18.81 -20.09 -34.36
C ILE A 189 19.76 -19.99 -35.57
N ALA A 190 20.98 -20.53 -35.45
CA ALA A 190 21.94 -20.53 -36.55
C ALA A 190 21.43 -21.33 -37.76
N ARG A 191 20.71 -22.44 -37.52
CA ARG A 191 20.14 -23.28 -38.57
C ARG A 191 18.98 -22.59 -39.29
N GLU A 192 18.10 -21.94 -38.55
CA GLU A 192 16.97 -21.18 -39.13
C GLU A 192 17.44 -20.01 -40.00
N MET A 193 18.55 -19.39 -39.63
CA MET A 193 19.11 -18.23 -40.32
C MET A 193 20.07 -18.60 -41.46
N TRP A 194 20.41 -19.88 -41.64
CA TRP A 194 21.36 -20.32 -42.66
C TRP A 194 20.66 -20.64 -43.99
N THR A 195 21.25 -20.15 -45.07
CA THR A 195 20.86 -20.48 -46.45
C THR A 195 22.07 -21.01 -47.22
N PRO A 196 21.90 -21.86 -48.25
CA PRO A 196 23.01 -22.52 -48.95
C PRO A 196 24.04 -21.59 -49.60
N ASP A 197 23.66 -20.34 -49.87
CA ASP A 197 24.50 -19.29 -50.44
C ASP A 197 25.40 -18.57 -49.40
N VAL A 198 25.25 -18.88 -48.12
CA VAL A 198 25.96 -18.22 -47.03
C VAL A 198 27.11 -19.08 -46.50
N GLU A 199 28.34 -18.55 -46.56
CA GLU A 199 29.52 -19.18 -45.96
C GLU A 199 29.45 -19.15 -44.42
N ILE A 200 29.46 -20.34 -43.80
CA ILE A 200 29.41 -20.48 -42.33
C ILE A 200 30.74 -20.04 -41.72
N THR A 201 30.82 -18.80 -41.22
CA THR A 201 31.98 -18.25 -40.50
C THR A 201 31.65 -17.91 -39.03
N PRO A 202 32.62 -17.90 -38.10
CA PRO A 202 32.38 -17.48 -36.72
C PRO A 202 31.84 -16.04 -36.61
N ALA A 203 32.25 -15.16 -37.53
CA ALA A 203 31.76 -13.79 -37.60
C ALA A 203 30.27 -13.74 -38.01
N TRP A 204 29.87 -14.57 -38.97
CA TRP A 204 28.47 -14.71 -39.37
C TRP A 204 27.61 -15.31 -38.26
N VAL A 205 28.04 -16.43 -37.64
CA VAL A 205 27.29 -17.08 -36.54
C VAL A 205 27.04 -16.12 -35.39
N ARG A 206 28.05 -15.33 -35.03
CA ARG A 206 27.91 -14.30 -33.98
C ARG A 206 26.92 -13.21 -34.36
N ARG A 207 26.88 -12.80 -35.63
CA ARG A 207 25.92 -11.80 -36.13
C ARG A 207 24.50 -12.37 -36.17
N ALA A 208 24.34 -13.61 -36.60
CA ALA A 208 23.04 -14.28 -36.74
C ALA A 208 22.40 -14.64 -35.39
N THR A 209 23.21 -15.04 -34.40
CA THR A 209 22.70 -15.60 -33.14
C THR A 209 22.93 -14.72 -31.91
N GLY A 210 23.74 -13.67 -32.02
CA GLY A 210 24.13 -12.83 -30.88
C GLY A 210 25.06 -13.53 -29.88
N CYS A 211 25.56 -14.73 -30.17
CA CYS A 211 26.39 -15.51 -29.23
C CYS A 211 27.74 -14.84 -28.88
N SER A 212 28.35 -15.24 -27.77
CA SER A 212 29.64 -14.68 -27.33
C SER A 212 30.80 -15.04 -28.27
N ARG A 213 31.88 -14.24 -28.23
CA ARG A 213 33.08 -14.46 -29.08
C ARG A 213 33.69 -15.85 -28.90
N GLY A 214 33.65 -16.41 -27.68
CA GLY A 214 34.17 -17.75 -27.38
C GLY A 214 33.26 -18.91 -27.84
N LEU A 215 31.95 -18.66 -27.99
CA LEU A 215 30.98 -19.68 -28.44
C LEU A 215 30.91 -19.77 -29.97
N SER A 216 31.08 -18.64 -30.65
CA SER A 216 30.96 -18.52 -32.11
C SER A 216 31.78 -19.53 -32.94
N PRO A 217 33.04 -19.88 -32.59
CA PRO A 217 33.81 -20.85 -33.38
C PRO A 217 33.33 -22.29 -33.18
N ARG A 218 32.76 -22.59 -32.01
CA ARG A 218 32.21 -23.92 -31.68
C ARG A 218 30.89 -24.15 -32.40
N LEU A 219 30.02 -23.15 -32.42
CA LEU A 219 28.76 -23.18 -33.18
C LEU A 219 29.00 -23.25 -34.68
N ALA A 220 29.94 -22.47 -35.23
CA ALA A 220 30.30 -22.53 -36.64
C ALA A 220 30.82 -23.93 -37.05
N ARG A 221 31.61 -24.58 -36.19
CA ARG A 221 32.09 -25.94 -36.44
C ARG A 221 30.95 -26.97 -36.41
N ALA A 222 30.05 -26.86 -35.44
CA ALA A 222 28.90 -27.75 -35.31
C ALA A 222 27.97 -27.63 -36.52
N LEU A 223 27.61 -26.41 -36.93
CA LEU A 223 26.74 -26.19 -38.08
C LEU A 223 27.36 -26.68 -39.39
N ARG A 224 28.68 -26.48 -39.60
CA ARG A 224 29.37 -27.05 -40.79
C ARG A 224 29.37 -28.57 -40.80
N ALA A 225 29.48 -29.21 -39.64
CA ALA A 225 29.44 -30.67 -39.55
C ALA A 225 28.05 -31.21 -39.89
N GLU A 226 26.98 -30.49 -39.52
CA GLU A 226 25.60 -30.84 -39.92
C GLU A 226 25.40 -30.69 -41.43
N VAL A 227 25.78 -29.54 -42.00
CA VAL A 227 25.62 -29.26 -43.44
C VAL A 227 26.51 -30.17 -44.32
N ALA A 228 27.61 -30.70 -43.80
CA ALA A 228 28.46 -31.66 -44.52
C ALA A 228 27.95 -33.11 -44.46
N HIS A 229 26.86 -33.38 -43.73
CA HIS A 229 26.23 -34.70 -43.59
C HIS A 229 24.83 -34.79 -44.20
N ASP A 230 24.30 -33.67 -44.72
CA ASP A 230 23.13 -33.60 -45.60
C ASP A 230 23.56 -33.56 -47.08
#